data_AF-A0A3N5JR07-F1
#
_entry.id   AF-A0A3N5JR07-F1
#
_cell.length_a   1.000
_cell.length_b   1.000
_cell.length_c   1.000
_cell.angle_alpha   90.00
_cell.angle_beta   90.00
_cell.angle_gamma   90.00
#
_symmetry.space_group_name_H-M   'P 1'
#
loop_
_entity.id
_entity.type
_entity.pdbx_description
1 polymer ?
#
loop_
_entity_poly.entity_id
_entity_poly.type
_entity_poly.pdbx_seq_one_letter_code
_entity_poly.pdbx_strand_id
1 'polypeptide(L)'
;MEKKSDSKQAKITKIEVTTDKISGRGGLFFFIKYVENIRFFTLFENYFRFIKGSCKGLSCFEFIKQPVVWFIDGTDTSMQSFDRRKCDESYASLLENRPDRMATSHQIKRMFHKFSFIRQMVFRSVLPDMFTWRLLRLK
;
A
#
# COMPACT_ATOMS: atom_id res chain seq x y z
N MET A 1 -24.01 37.32 -32.27
CA MET A 1 -24.85 36.72 -31.21
C MET A 1 -24.30 35.34 -30.92
N GLU A 2 -23.53 35.18 -29.84
CA GLU A 2 -22.99 33.88 -29.43
C GLU A 2 -24.11 32.99 -28.88
N LYS A 3 -24.22 31.77 -29.39
CA LYS A 3 -25.17 30.76 -28.88
C LYS A 3 -24.64 30.23 -27.54
N LYS A 4 -25.35 30.54 -26.45
CA LYS A 4 -25.15 29.88 -25.14
C LYS A 4 -25.28 28.37 -25.31
N SER A 5 -24.23 27.62 -24.98
CA SER A 5 -24.28 26.16 -24.95
C SER A 5 -25.19 25.72 -23.81
N ASP A 6 -26.26 25.01 -24.14
CA ASP A 6 -27.21 24.49 -23.17
C ASP A 6 -26.51 23.47 -22.26
N SER A 7 -26.41 23.80 -20.98
CA SER A 7 -25.80 22.98 -19.94
C SER A 7 -26.64 21.73 -19.74
N LYS A 8 -26.32 20.63 -20.46
CA LYS A 8 -27.02 19.35 -20.31
C LYS A 8 -26.86 18.83 -18.88
N GLN A 9 -27.89 19.06 -18.07
CA GLN A 9 -27.97 18.54 -16.72
C GLN A 9 -28.12 17.02 -16.81
N ALA A 10 -27.15 16.27 -16.29
CA ALA A 10 -27.19 14.81 -16.30
C ALA A 10 -28.42 14.33 -15.52
N LYS A 11 -29.39 13.72 -16.21
CA LYS A 11 -30.58 13.13 -15.58
C LYS A 11 -30.31 11.66 -15.26
N ILE A 12 -30.39 11.28 -13.98
CA ILE A 12 -30.29 9.88 -13.55
C ILE A 12 -31.46 9.12 -14.16
N THR A 13 -31.17 8.19 -15.07
CA THR A 13 -32.21 7.44 -15.81
C THR A 13 -32.59 6.14 -15.12
N LYS A 14 -31.66 5.53 -14.36
CA LYS A 14 -31.87 4.26 -13.67
C LYS A 14 -30.89 4.12 -12.50
N ILE A 15 -31.34 3.49 -11.42
CA ILE A 15 -30.50 3.10 -10.29
C ILE A 15 -30.46 1.56 -10.29
N GLU A 16 -29.27 0.99 -10.40
CA GLU A 16 -29.04 -0.46 -10.41
C GLU A 16 -27.96 -0.85 -9.40
N VAL A 17 -27.94 -2.12 -9.01
CA VAL A 17 -26.87 -2.68 -8.18
C VAL A 17 -25.66 -2.94 -9.08
N THR A 18 -24.50 -2.41 -8.71
CA THR A 18 -23.24 -2.72 -9.39
C THR A 18 -22.52 -3.88 -8.73
N THR A 19 -21.87 -4.71 -9.54
CA THR A 19 -20.90 -5.71 -9.09
C THR A 19 -19.50 -5.12 -8.92
N ASP A 20 -19.31 -3.84 -9.24
CA ASP A 20 -18.03 -3.15 -9.11
C ASP A 20 -17.63 -3.00 -7.65
N LYS A 21 -16.36 -3.28 -7.38
CA LYS A 21 -15.74 -3.12 -6.07
C LYS A 21 -15.31 -1.68 -5.88
N ILE A 22 -16.19 -0.88 -5.32
CA ILE A 22 -15.93 0.54 -5.04
C ILE A 22 -15.39 0.68 -3.62
N SER A 23 -14.32 1.48 -3.46
CA SER A 23 -13.70 1.75 -2.17
C SER A 23 -13.57 3.25 -1.95
N GLY A 24 -14.01 3.73 -0.77
CA GLY A 24 -13.76 5.11 -0.33
C GLY A 24 -12.28 5.45 -0.12
N ARG A 25 -11.40 4.44 -0.20
CA ARG A 25 -9.94 4.58 -0.02
C ARG A 25 -9.18 4.74 -1.35
N GLY A 26 -9.86 5.04 -2.46
CA GLY A 26 -9.27 5.08 -3.80
C GLY A 26 -7.98 5.92 -3.93
N GLY A 27 -7.82 6.97 -3.09
CA GLY A 27 -6.59 7.77 -3.04
C GLY A 27 -5.32 6.97 -2.73
N LEU A 28 -5.44 5.86 -1.98
CA LEU A 28 -4.31 4.98 -1.65
C LEU A 28 -3.66 4.37 -2.89
N PHE A 29 -4.43 4.14 -3.96
CA PHE A 29 -3.89 3.61 -5.21
C PHE A 29 -2.80 4.53 -5.78
N PHE A 30 -3.07 5.85 -5.84
CA PHE A 30 -2.10 6.82 -6.34
C PHE A 30 -0.86 6.89 -5.44
N PHE A 31 -1.05 6.81 -4.13
CA PHE A 31 0.07 6.73 -3.19
C PHE A 31 0.93 5.50 -3.45
N ILE A 32 0.33 4.32 -3.62
CA ILE A 32 1.04 3.08 -3.93
C ILE A 32 1.84 3.24 -5.22
N LYS A 33 1.22 3.75 -6.30
CA LYS A 33 1.91 3.97 -7.58
C LYS A 33 3.04 4.96 -7.47
N TYR A 34 2.87 6.02 -6.68
CA TYR A 34 3.96 6.95 -6.38
C TYR A 34 5.12 6.23 -5.68
N VAL A 35 4.85 5.45 -4.62
CA VAL A 35 5.86 4.72 -3.83
C VAL A 35 6.57 3.64 -4.66
N GLU A 36 5.85 2.95 -5.55
CA GLU A 36 6.41 2.01 -6.52
C GLU A 36 7.33 2.72 -7.53
N ASN A 37 6.90 3.85 -8.09
CA ASN A 37 7.69 4.62 -9.07
C ASN A 37 8.98 5.20 -8.49
N ILE A 38 8.98 5.51 -7.19
CA ILE A 38 10.20 5.94 -6.49
C ILE A 38 11.06 4.76 -6.02
N ARG A 39 10.71 3.52 -6.39
CA ARG A 39 11.44 2.29 -6.05
C ARG A 39 11.66 2.09 -4.55
N PHE A 40 10.80 2.67 -3.70
CA PHE A 40 10.95 2.58 -2.24
C PHE A 40 10.89 1.13 -1.78
N PHE A 41 9.92 0.36 -2.26
CA PHE A 41 9.77 -1.04 -1.87
C PHE A 41 10.96 -1.89 -2.31
N THR A 42 11.53 -1.64 -3.49
CA THR A 42 12.73 -2.33 -3.98
C THR A 42 13.96 -1.97 -3.15
N LEU A 43 14.14 -0.70 -2.80
CA LEU A 43 15.23 -0.26 -1.94
C LEU A 43 15.14 -0.94 -0.57
N PHE A 44 13.94 -0.91 0.03
CA PHE A 44 13.68 -1.54 1.31
C PHE A 44 13.92 -3.05 1.25
N GLU A 45 13.42 -3.74 0.22
CA GLU A 45 13.68 -5.17 0.03
C GLU A 45 15.18 -5.49 -0.05
N ASN A 46 15.99 -4.66 -0.74
CA ASN A 46 17.44 -4.87 -0.82
C ASN A 46 18.11 -4.81 0.55
N TYR A 47 17.77 -3.82 1.38
CA TYR A 47 18.31 -3.71 2.72
C TYR A 47 17.82 -4.82 3.63
N PHE A 48 16.55 -5.18 3.54
CA PHE A 48 15.93 -6.14 4.44
C PHE A 48 15.86 -7.56 3.86
N ARG A 49 16.62 -7.85 2.79
CA ARG A 49 16.71 -9.18 2.14
C ARG A 49 17.15 -10.28 3.11
N PHE A 50 17.93 -9.92 4.12
CA PHE A 50 18.38 -10.86 5.16
C PHE A 50 17.23 -11.28 6.10
N ILE A 51 16.14 -10.51 6.16
CA ILE A 51 14.89 -10.92 6.82
C ILE A 51 14.18 -11.92 5.91
N LYS A 52 14.69 -13.16 5.84
CA LYS A 52 13.97 -14.21 5.12
C LYS A 52 12.65 -14.53 5.82
N GLY A 53 11.57 -14.53 5.03
CA GLY A 53 10.32 -15.19 5.34
C GLY A 53 10.42 -16.71 5.12
N SER A 54 9.34 -17.43 5.45
CA SER A 54 9.17 -18.82 5.02
C SER A 54 8.89 -18.86 3.51
N CYS A 55 9.41 -19.87 2.78
CA CYS A 55 9.14 -20.07 1.35
C CYS A 55 7.64 -20.25 1.01
N LYS A 56 6.79 -20.50 2.02
CA LYS A 56 5.32 -20.61 1.87
C LYS A 56 4.57 -19.31 2.23
N GLY A 57 5.28 -18.23 2.51
CA GLY A 57 4.72 -16.96 2.99
C GLY A 57 4.62 -15.86 1.93
N LEU A 58 4.16 -14.70 2.38
CA LEU A 58 4.20 -13.43 1.64
C LEU A 58 5.64 -13.09 1.23
N SER A 59 5.80 -12.54 0.03
CA SER A 59 7.08 -11.95 -0.38
C SER A 59 7.43 -10.76 0.53
N CYS A 60 8.73 -10.42 0.64
CA CYS A 60 9.16 -9.27 1.43
C CYS A 60 8.47 -7.98 0.93
N PHE A 61 8.39 -7.81 -0.40
CA PHE A 61 7.67 -6.73 -1.07
C PHE A 61 6.19 -6.63 -0.64
N GLU A 62 5.41 -7.69 -0.82
CA GLU A 62 3.98 -7.70 -0.45
C GLU A 62 3.79 -7.45 1.05
N PHE A 63 4.75 -7.93 1.83
CA PHE A 63 4.74 -7.76 3.27
C PHE A 63 4.97 -6.31 3.66
N ILE A 64 5.97 -5.61 3.10
CA ILE A 64 6.27 -4.21 3.44
C ILE A 64 5.19 -3.26 2.92
N LYS A 65 4.65 -3.54 1.73
CA LYS A 65 3.59 -2.75 1.10
C LYS A 65 2.37 -2.60 2.02
N GLN A 66 1.96 -3.67 2.70
CA GLN A 66 0.73 -3.69 3.50
C GLN A 66 0.77 -2.78 4.75
N PRO A 67 1.79 -2.83 5.63
CA PRO A 67 1.98 -1.89 6.72
C PRO A 67 2.13 -0.44 6.26
N VAL A 68 2.90 -0.18 5.19
CA VAL A 68 3.09 1.19 4.69
C VAL A 68 1.77 1.79 4.26
N VAL A 69 0.97 1.05 3.49
CA VAL A 69 -0.37 1.52 3.09
C VAL A 69 -1.31 1.61 4.28
N TRP A 70 -1.23 0.67 5.23
CA TRP A 70 -2.03 0.70 6.46
C TRP A 70 -1.77 1.96 7.30
N PHE A 71 -0.50 2.36 7.44
CA PHE A 71 -0.12 3.59 8.15
C PHE A 71 -0.68 4.85 7.47
N ILE A 72 -0.69 4.88 6.14
CA ILE A 72 -1.18 6.03 5.37
C ILE A 72 -2.70 6.09 5.32
N ASP A 73 -3.36 4.93 5.25
CA ASP A 73 -4.82 4.83 5.29
C ASP A 73 -5.38 5.38 6.61
N GLY A 74 -4.76 5.02 7.74
CA GLY A 74 -5.05 5.64 9.03
C GLY A 74 -6.46 5.41 9.59
N THR A 75 -7.37 4.76 8.85
CA THR A 75 -8.77 4.55 9.28
C THR A 75 -8.89 3.61 10.48
N ASP A 76 -7.83 2.84 10.77
CA ASP A 76 -7.79 1.91 11.90
C ASP A 76 -6.35 1.74 12.38
N THR A 77 -6.11 1.92 13.68
CA THR A 77 -4.79 1.82 14.32
C THR A 77 -4.56 0.48 15.01
N SER A 78 -5.55 -0.41 15.04
CA SER A 78 -5.42 -1.75 15.61
C SER A 78 -4.82 -2.72 14.60
N MET A 79 -3.81 -3.48 15.04
CA MET A 79 -3.25 -4.58 14.24
C MET A 79 -4.28 -5.67 13.91
N GLN A 80 -5.38 -5.79 14.67
CA GLN A 80 -6.45 -6.73 14.35
C GLN A 80 -7.19 -6.35 13.06
N SER A 81 -7.09 -5.10 12.60
CA SER A 81 -7.68 -4.66 11.35
C SER A 81 -7.12 -5.37 10.12
N PHE A 82 -5.90 -5.94 10.19
CA PHE A 82 -5.35 -6.75 9.11
C PHE A 82 -6.18 -8.00 8.81
N ASP A 83 -6.77 -8.64 9.82
CA ASP A 83 -7.62 -9.80 9.62
C ASP A 83 -8.94 -9.41 8.93
N ARG A 84 -9.51 -8.25 9.29
CA ARG A 84 -10.68 -7.68 8.59
C ARG A 84 -10.35 -7.31 7.15
N ARG A 85 -9.23 -6.63 6.92
CA ARG A 85 -8.75 -6.20 5.59
C ARG A 85 -8.41 -7.37 4.68
N LYS A 86 -7.99 -8.50 5.23
CA LYS A 86 -7.77 -9.74 4.47
C LYS A 86 -9.06 -10.29 3.85
N CYS A 87 -10.20 -10.09 4.51
CA CYS A 87 -11.51 -10.47 4.00
C CYS A 87 -12.16 -9.39 3.10
N ASP A 88 -11.53 -8.22 2.97
CA ASP A 88 -12.01 -7.12 2.13
C ASP A 88 -11.38 -7.20 0.74
N GLU A 89 -12.16 -7.71 -0.22
CA GLU A 89 -11.71 -7.92 -1.58
C GLU A 89 -11.47 -6.59 -2.34
N SER A 90 -12.22 -5.54 -2.00
CA SER A 90 -12.03 -4.20 -2.54
C SER A 90 -10.69 -3.61 -2.08
N TYR A 91 -10.34 -3.84 -0.81
CA TYR A 91 -9.05 -3.43 -0.27
C TYR A 91 -7.88 -4.23 -0.86
N ALA A 92 -8.02 -5.55 -1.00
CA ALA A 92 -7.02 -6.38 -1.67
C ALA A 92 -6.78 -5.93 -3.13
N SER A 93 -7.86 -5.66 -3.86
CA SER A 93 -7.80 -5.15 -5.24
C SER A 93 -7.13 -3.79 -5.33
N LEU A 94 -7.41 -2.89 -4.38
CA LEU A 94 -6.77 -1.58 -4.29
C LEU A 94 -5.25 -1.67 -4.09
N LEU A 95 -4.82 -2.67 -3.32
CA LEU A 95 -3.40 -2.95 -3.11
C LEU A 95 -2.75 -3.65 -4.30
N GLU A 96 -3.50 -4.02 -5.34
CA GLU A 96 -3.06 -4.91 -6.42
C GLU A 96 -2.51 -6.24 -5.90
N ASN A 97 -3.03 -6.71 -4.75
CA ASN A 97 -2.66 -7.97 -4.14
C ASN A 97 -3.75 -9.00 -4.38
N ARG A 98 -3.34 -10.26 -4.54
CA ARG A 98 -4.29 -11.37 -4.49
C ARG A 98 -4.79 -11.55 -3.04
N PRO A 99 -6.04 -11.98 -2.81
CA PRO A 99 -6.57 -12.23 -1.47
C PRO A 99 -5.72 -13.24 -0.65
N ASP A 100 -5.12 -14.23 -1.31
CA ASP A 100 -4.20 -15.19 -0.67
C ASP A 100 -2.89 -14.55 -0.17
N ARG A 101 -2.56 -13.37 -0.70
CA ARG A 101 -1.38 -12.55 -0.38
C ARG A 101 -1.71 -11.37 0.54
N MET A 102 -2.84 -11.42 1.22
CA MET A 102 -3.18 -10.49 2.28
C MET A 102 -2.67 -11.00 3.64
N ALA A 103 -2.01 -10.12 4.37
CA ALA A 103 -1.39 -10.41 5.66
C ALA A 103 -2.42 -10.45 6.78
N THR A 104 -2.26 -11.42 7.68
CA THR A 104 -3.01 -11.49 8.94
C THR A 104 -2.32 -10.67 10.03
N SER A 105 -3.07 -10.31 11.07
CA SER A 105 -2.53 -9.63 12.25
C SER A 105 -1.35 -10.39 12.86
N HIS A 106 -1.43 -11.73 12.88
CA HIS A 106 -0.38 -12.59 13.38
C HIS A 106 0.87 -12.62 12.48
N GLN A 107 0.70 -12.53 11.15
CA GLN A 107 1.82 -12.36 10.23
C GLN A 107 2.52 -11.03 10.51
N ILE A 108 1.78 -9.90 10.57
CA ILE A 108 2.34 -8.56 10.82
C ILE A 108 3.10 -8.51 12.16
N LYS A 109 2.55 -9.09 13.24
CA LYS A 109 3.24 -9.19 14.54
C LYS A 109 4.60 -9.89 14.43
N ARG A 110 4.62 -11.06 13.78
CA ARG A 110 5.85 -11.83 13.58
C ARG A 110 6.88 -11.05 12.79
N MET A 111 6.47 -10.26 11.80
CA MET A 111 7.39 -9.41 11.06
C MET A 111 7.95 -8.29 11.92
N PHE A 112 7.11 -7.50 12.60
CA PHE A 112 7.62 -6.41 13.45
C PHE A 112 8.58 -6.91 14.52
N HIS A 113 8.37 -8.13 15.03
CA HIS A 113 9.34 -8.77 15.93
C HIS A 113 10.69 -9.08 15.26
N LYS A 114 10.72 -9.40 13.96
CA LYS A 114 11.99 -9.49 13.22
C LYS A 114 12.66 -8.12 13.05
N PHE A 115 11.86 -7.04 12.90
CA PHE A 115 12.39 -5.68 12.83
C PHE A 115 12.96 -5.17 14.16
N SER A 116 12.46 -5.63 15.31
CA SER A 116 12.98 -5.17 16.61
C SER A 116 14.45 -5.57 16.83
N PHE A 117 14.88 -6.69 16.25
CA PHE A 117 16.28 -7.11 16.27
C PHE A 117 17.16 -6.30 15.30
N ILE A 118 16.54 -5.66 14.32
CA ILE A 118 17.20 -4.87 13.28
C ILE A 118 17.31 -3.44 13.78
N ARG A 119 18.23 -3.27 14.72
CA ARG A 119 18.53 -1.96 15.31
C ARG A 119 19.24 -1.06 14.30
N GLN A 120 19.00 0.24 14.48
CA GLN A 120 19.70 1.47 14.06
C GLN A 120 20.65 1.43 12.84
N MET A 121 21.53 0.44 12.70
CA MET A 121 22.46 0.31 11.57
C MET A 121 21.75 0.25 10.22
N VAL A 122 20.70 -0.55 10.06
CA VAL A 122 20.00 -0.63 8.77
C VAL A 122 19.31 0.68 8.43
N PHE A 123 18.64 1.30 9.39
CA PHE A 123 18.05 2.63 9.18
C PHE A 123 19.09 3.72 8.91
N ARG A 124 20.28 3.64 9.54
CA ARG A 124 21.41 4.52 9.25
C ARG A 124 21.92 4.40 7.82
N SER A 125 21.74 3.25 7.16
CA SER A 125 22.09 3.08 5.74
C SER A 125 20.93 3.40 4.80
N VAL A 126 19.71 2.97 5.12
CA VAL A 126 18.50 3.17 4.29
C VAL A 126 18.17 4.65 4.12
N LEU A 127 18.22 5.43 5.21
CA LEU A 127 17.77 6.83 5.19
C LEU A 127 18.65 7.70 4.28
N PRO A 128 20.00 7.71 4.40
CA PRO A 128 20.85 8.47 3.49
C PRO A 128 20.64 8.08 2.02
N ASP A 129 20.50 6.80 1.71
CA ASP A 129 20.28 6.37 0.32
C ASP A 129 18.92 6.85 -0.19
N MET A 130 17.86 6.79 0.62
CA MET A 130 16.57 7.39 0.27
C MET A 130 16.65 8.90 0.04
N PHE A 131 17.36 9.64 0.90
CA PHE A 131 17.44 11.10 0.84
C PHE A 131 18.37 11.58 -0.29
N THR A 132 19.56 11.00 -0.40
CA THR A 132 20.56 11.34 -1.42
C THR A 132 20.03 11.04 -2.81
N TRP A 133 19.38 9.89 -2.99
CA TRP A 133 18.75 9.53 -4.24
C TRP A 133 17.64 10.52 -4.64
N ARG A 134 16.83 11.00 -3.68
CA ARG A 134 15.81 12.03 -3.94
C ARG A 134 16.41 13.41 -4.23
N LEU A 135 17.46 13.80 -3.52
CA LEU A 135 18.18 15.06 -3.74
C LEU A 135 18.84 15.11 -5.13
N LEU A 136 19.40 13.99 -5.60
CA LEU A 136 20.04 13.90 -6.91
C LEU A 136 19.03 13.89 -8.08
N ARG A 137 17.79 13.44 -7.85
CA ARG A 137 16.70 13.44 -8.86
C ARG A 137 16.04 14.82 -9.05
N LEU A 138 16.37 15.79 -8.19
CA LEU A 138 15.87 17.17 -8.24
C LEU A 138 16.83 18.14 -8.95
N LYS A 139 17.94 17.63 -9.50
CA LYS A 139 18.81 18.33 -10.43
C LYS A 139 18.51 17.88 -11.86
#